data_AF-A0A931N6M3-F1
#
_entry.id   AF-A0A931N6M3-F1
#
_cell.length_a   1.000
_cell.length_b   1.000
_cell.length_c   1.000
_cell.angle_alpha   90.00
_cell.angle_beta   90.00
_cell.angle_gamma   90.00
#
_symmetry.space_group_name_H-M   'P 1'
#
loop_
_entity.id
_entity.type
_entity.pdbx_description
1 polymer ?
#
loop_
_entity_poly.entity_id
_entity_poly.type
_entity_poly.pdbx_seq_one_letter_code
_entity_poly.pdbx_strand_id
1 'polypeptide(L)'
;MFLNSRERLRRSAGAAFVVAVGIATTALVAGPAHAVDRTGVQKCQGGAAPDEEIFIVQTAGGNANFPAGPDPYNGISPGNALHVKVEWDALVNVQGWITEQYNIDGKTEQATSGYPFPGWPKYANLFRMNNNPGGWVASGGDSNAYNPHLLSELANVSCFEAPWAPVRIGYGINDENPGDNSGEWRWTLQIWRNDGVNER
;
A
#
# COMPACT_ATOMS: atom_id res chain seq x y z
N MET A 1 -53.33 53.81 11.31
CA MET A 1 -54.16 52.59 11.46
C MET A 1 -53.76 51.96 12.79
N PHE A 2 -54.56 52.17 13.84
CA PHE A 2 -54.26 51.76 15.22
C PHE A 2 -55.43 50.96 15.79
N LEU A 3 -55.09 49.95 16.59
CA LEU A 3 -55.85 49.26 17.64
C LEU A 3 -57.05 48.39 17.23
N ASN A 4 -57.02 47.10 17.56
CA ASN A 4 -57.68 46.65 18.80
C ASN A 4 -57.43 45.17 19.16
N SER A 5 -57.16 44.99 20.45
CA SER A 5 -57.12 43.75 21.22
C SER A 5 -58.53 43.43 21.73
N ARG A 6 -58.94 42.14 21.72
CA ARG A 6 -60.08 41.46 22.40
C ARG A 6 -60.08 40.01 21.86
N GLU A 7 -60.29 38.90 22.55
CA GLU A 7 -60.94 38.62 23.83
C GLU A 7 -60.60 37.18 24.30
N ARG A 8 -60.25 37.06 25.59
CA ARG A 8 -60.75 36.09 26.60
C ARG A 8 -60.96 34.59 26.27
N LEU A 9 -60.10 33.78 26.89
CA LEU A 9 -60.43 32.78 27.95
C LEU A 9 -61.83 32.13 27.95
N ARG A 10 -61.87 30.79 27.89
CA ARG A 10 -62.28 29.90 29.02
C ARG A 10 -62.36 28.40 28.66
N ARG A 11 -61.75 27.58 29.55
CA ARG A 11 -62.14 26.23 30.03
C ARG A 11 -62.10 25.08 28.98
N SER A 12 -61.56 23.89 29.25
CA SER A 12 -61.66 23.07 30.46
C SER A 12 -60.57 21.98 30.53
N ALA A 13 -60.12 21.72 31.76
CA ALA A 13 -59.75 20.44 32.38
C ALA A 13 -59.37 19.21 31.51
N GLY A 14 -58.21 18.63 31.84
CA GLY A 14 -57.86 17.26 31.46
C GLY A 14 -56.46 16.91 31.97
N ALA A 15 -56.33 16.70 33.28
CA ALA A 15 -55.11 16.18 33.88
C ALA A 15 -54.90 14.72 33.46
N ALA A 16 -53.86 14.45 32.67
CA ALA A 16 -53.35 13.10 32.44
C ALA A 16 -52.01 12.98 33.21
N PHE A 17 -52.08 12.37 34.38
CA PHE A 17 -50.91 11.98 35.16
C PHE A 17 -50.30 10.73 34.50
N VAL A 18 -49.32 10.91 33.61
CA VAL A 18 -48.54 9.81 33.05
C VAL A 18 -47.39 9.55 34.01
N VAL A 19 -47.46 8.43 34.72
CA VAL A 19 -46.33 7.89 35.50
C VAL A 19 -45.31 7.37 34.49
N ALA A 20 -44.31 8.19 34.17
CA ALA A 20 -43.14 7.74 33.44
C ALA A 20 -42.29 6.86 34.37
N VAL A 21 -42.37 5.54 34.20
CA VAL A 21 -41.38 4.60 34.74
C VAL A 21 -40.09 4.87 33.97
N GLY A 22 -39.23 5.71 34.55
CA GLY A 22 -37.89 5.96 34.03
C GLY A 22 -37.07 4.69 34.11
N ILE A 23 -36.96 3.98 33.00
CA ILE A 23 -35.91 2.99 32.82
C ILE A 23 -34.61 3.80 32.78
N ALA A 24 -33.88 3.78 33.88
CA ALA A 24 -32.52 4.29 33.92
C ALA A 24 -31.67 3.42 33.00
N THR A 25 -31.54 3.83 31.73
CA THR A 25 -30.45 3.38 30.89
C THR A 25 -29.17 3.93 31.49
N THR A 26 -28.50 3.11 32.29
CA THR A 26 -27.09 3.32 32.63
C THR A 26 -26.33 3.36 31.31
N ALA A 27 -26.08 4.57 30.81
CA ALA A 27 -25.10 4.79 29.79
C ALA A 27 -23.76 4.36 30.38
N LEU A 28 -23.35 3.13 30.05
CA LEU A 28 -21.97 2.70 30.18
C LEU A 28 -21.17 3.67 29.32
N VAL A 29 -20.56 4.66 29.98
CA VAL A 29 -19.55 5.50 29.37
C VAL A 29 -18.41 4.53 29.06
N ALA A 30 -18.32 4.10 27.79
CA ALA A 30 -17.15 3.39 27.32
C ALA A 30 -15.95 4.29 27.63
N GLY A 31 -15.08 3.83 28.53
CA GLY A 31 -13.80 4.49 28.75
C GLY A 31 -13.07 4.62 27.42
N PRO A 32 -12.13 5.57 27.28
CA PRO A 32 -11.31 5.66 26.09
C PRO A 32 -10.66 4.29 25.88
N ALA A 33 -11.05 3.62 24.79
CA ALA A 33 -10.37 2.40 24.38
C ALA A 33 -8.92 2.82 24.13
N HIS A 34 -7.99 2.27 24.89
CA HIS A 34 -6.58 2.35 24.55
C HIS A 34 -6.48 1.77 23.14
N ALA A 35 -6.17 2.63 22.15
CA ALA A 35 -5.87 2.16 20.82
C ALA A 35 -4.67 1.23 20.97
N VAL A 36 -4.90 -0.07 20.78
CA VAL A 36 -3.83 -1.05 20.77
C VAL A 36 -2.97 -0.72 19.56
N ASP A 37 -1.66 -0.51 19.77
CA ASP A 37 -0.71 -0.34 18.68
C ASP A 37 -0.83 -1.55 17.74
N ARG A 38 -1.25 -1.32 16.51
CA ARG A 38 -1.38 -2.37 15.50
C ARG A 38 -0.19 -2.31 14.56
N THR A 39 0.38 -3.47 14.29
CA THR A 39 1.32 -3.63 13.18
C THR A 39 0.64 -3.34 11.86
N GLY A 40 1.41 -2.94 10.85
CA GLY A 40 0.89 -2.74 9.50
C GLY A 40 0.20 -3.98 8.94
N VAL A 41 0.73 -5.17 9.24
CA VAL A 41 0.13 -6.46 8.85
C VAL A 41 -1.26 -6.63 9.47
N GLN A 42 -1.41 -6.34 10.76
CA GLN A 42 -2.72 -6.40 11.44
C GLN A 42 -3.72 -5.39 10.87
N LYS A 43 -3.27 -4.17 10.54
CA LYS A 43 -4.11 -3.15 9.89
C LYS A 43 -4.57 -3.62 8.52
N CYS A 44 -3.65 -4.10 7.70
CA CYS A 44 -3.93 -4.62 6.35
C CYS A 44 -4.90 -5.81 6.38
N GLN A 45 -4.61 -6.83 7.21
CA GLN A 45 -5.47 -8.01 7.35
C GLN A 45 -6.85 -7.67 7.93
N GLY A 46 -6.93 -6.64 8.78
CA GLY A 46 -8.18 -6.10 9.31
C GLY A 46 -8.99 -5.26 8.31
N GLY A 47 -8.51 -5.08 7.08
CA GLY A 47 -9.19 -4.31 6.03
C GLY A 47 -9.14 -2.80 6.24
N ALA A 48 -8.19 -2.29 7.03
CA ALA A 48 -7.97 -0.85 7.14
C ALA A 48 -7.48 -0.28 5.80
N ALA A 49 -7.79 0.98 5.52
CA ALA A 49 -7.15 1.68 4.41
C ALA A 49 -5.62 1.77 4.64
N PRO A 50 -4.80 1.74 3.57
CA PRO A 50 -3.37 1.99 3.70
C PRO A 50 -3.11 3.39 4.24
N ASP A 51 -2.02 3.54 5.00
CA ASP A 51 -1.58 4.83 5.51
C ASP A 51 -0.95 5.67 4.39
N GLU A 52 -0.34 5.01 3.40
CA GLU A 52 0.20 5.64 2.18
C GLU A 52 -0.18 4.88 0.91
N GLU A 53 -0.50 5.63 -0.15
CA GLU A 53 -0.64 5.12 -1.51
C GLU A 53 0.26 5.92 -2.44
N ILE A 54 1.19 5.26 -3.10
CA ILE A 54 2.18 5.87 -3.97
C ILE A 54 1.99 5.33 -5.38
N PHE A 55 1.49 6.18 -6.27
CA PHE A 55 1.35 5.85 -7.68
C PHE A 55 2.71 5.93 -8.38
N ILE A 56 3.08 4.86 -9.08
CA ILE A 56 4.36 4.70 -9.73
C ILE A 56 4.14 4.43 -11.21
N VAL A 57 4.79 5.27 -12.02
CA VAL A 57 4.96 5.08 -13.46
C VAL A 57 6.41 4.68 -13.69
N GLN A 58 6.62 3.44 -14.10
CA GLN A 58 7.95 2.91 -14.37
C GLN A 58 8.13 2.76 -15.88
N THR A 59 9.01 3.58 -16.44
CA THR A 59 9.35 3.48 -17.86
C THR A 59 10.13 2.21 -18.14
N ALA A 60 9.97 1.68 -19.35
CA ALA A 60 10.53 0.39 -19.75
C ALA A 60 12.07 0.28 -19.73
N GLY A 61 12.78 1.40 -19.59
CA GLY A 61 14.25 1.43 -19.42
C GLY A 61 14.71 1.83 -18.02
N GLY A 62 13.77 2.07 -17.09
CA GLY A 62 14.04 2.66 -15.79
C GLY A 62 14.22 1.63 -14.68
N ASN A 63 15.33 1.75 -13.96
CA ASN A 63 15.45 1.25 -12.59
C ASN A 63 15.18 2.42 -11.65
N ALA A 64 14.43 2.18 -10.58
CA ALA A 64 14.14 3.21 -9.59
C ALA A 64 14.06 2.62 -8.18
N ASN A 65 13.84 3.51 -7.22
CA ASN A 65 13.67 3.14 -5.81
C ASN A 65 12.40 3.78 -5.25
N PHE A 66 11.84 3.13 -4.23
CA PHE A 66 10.99 3.76 -3.24
C PHE A 66 11.70 3.77 -1.88
N PRO A 67 11.79 4.93 -1.20
CA PRO A 67 11.52 6.27 -1.70
C PRO A 67 12.36 6.64 -2.94
N ALA A 68 11.90 7.60 -3.73
CA ALA A 68 12.63 8.04 -4.93
C ALA A 68 13.81 8.96 -4.56
N GLY A 69 14.89 8.89 -5.32
CA GLY A 69 16.06 9.75 -5.18
C GLY A 69 17.38 9.03 -5.50
N PRO A 70 18.51 9.77 -5.61
CA PRO A 70 19.83 9.18 -5.88
C PRO A 70 20.35 8.31 -4.73
N ASP A 71 20.06 8.69 -3.48
CA ASP A 71 20.35 7.90 -2.28
C ASP A 71 19.18 8.01 -1.31
N PRO A 72 18.09 7.28 -1.57
CA PRO A 72 16.90 7.41 -0.76
C PRO A 72 17.10 6.74 0.59
N TYR A 73 16.46 7.32 1.61
CA TYR A 73 16.42 6.76 2.97
C TYR A 73 15.65 5.42 3.00
N ASN A 74 15.81 4.67 4.09
CA ASN A 74 15.07 3.43 4.29
C ASN A 74 13.62 3.75 4.69
N GLY A 75 12.74 3.85 3.70
CA GLY A 75 11.37 4.30 3.88
C GLY A 75 10.36 3.23 4.29
N ILE A 76 10.74 1.96 4.40
CA ILE A 76 9.89 0.85 4.85
C ILE A 76 10.47 0.32 6.16
N SER A 77 9.70 0.33 7.23
CA SER A 77 10.15 -0.10 8.57
C SER A 77 9.66 -1.50 8.92
N PRO A 78 10.35 -2.22 9.82
CA PRO A 78 9.88 -3.50 10.33
C PRO A 78 8.46 -3.41 10.91
N GLY A 79 7.64 -4.42 10.61
CA GLY A 79 6.23 -4.46 11.00
C GLY A 79 5.30 -3.61 10.12
N ASN A 80 5.79 -2.90 9.10
CA ASN A 80 4.93 -2.38 8.03
C ASN A 80 4.37 -3.55 7.19
N ALA A 81 3.25 -3.33 6.52
CA ALA A 81 2.76 -4.22 5.47
C ALA A 81 2.69 -3.48 4.14
N LEU A 82 2.92 -4.23 3.07
CA LEU A 82 2.99 -3.74 1.70
C LEU A 82 2.00 -4.51 0.82
N HIS A 83 1.48 -3.82 -0.18
CA HIS A 83 0.76 -4.42 -1.29
C HIS A 83 0.98 -3.59 -2.55
N VAL A 84 0.93 -4.22 -3.72
CA VAL A 84 1.00 -3.51 -5.00
C VAL A 84 -0.28 -3.75 -5.79
N LYS A 85 -0.97 -2.66 -6.15
CA LYS A 85 -2.05 -2.70 -7.15
C LYS A 85 -1.46 -2.46 -8.52
N VAL A 86 -1.63 -3.40 -9.43
CA VAL A 86 -1.04 -3.37 -10.77
C VAL A 86 -2.10 -2.99 -11.80
N GLU A 87 -1.78 -2.07 -12.70
CA GLU A 87 -2.54 -1.87 -13.94
C GLU A 87 -2.07 -2.91 -14.97
N TRP A 88 -2.77 -4.04 -15.05
CA TRP A 88 -2.34 -5.19 -15.86
C TRP A 88 -2.36 -4.96 -17.38
N ASP A 89 -3.01 -3.90 -17.83
CA ASP A 89 -3.05 -3.44 -19.22
C ASP A 89 -1.97 -2.39 -19.54
N ALA A 90 -1.21 -1.92 -18.55
CA ALA A 90 0.00 -1.14 -18.77
C ALA A 90 1.13 -2.08 -19.20
N LEU A 91 1.64 -1.90 -20.42
CA LEU A 91 2.60 -2.79 -21.05
C LEU A 91 3.88 -2.04 -21.45
N VAL A 92 4.99 -2.77 -21.40
CA VAL A 92 6.26 -2.35 -21.99
C VAL A 92 6.49 -3.08 -23.30
N ASN A 93 7.05 -2.38 -24.28
CA ASN A 93 7.55 -2.97 -25.52
C ASN A 93 9.07 -3.14 -25.39
N VAL A 94 9.58 -4.33 -25.67
CA VAL A 94 11.03 -4.60 -25.63
C VAL A 94 11.62 -4.68 -27.03
N GLN A 95 12.92 -4.37 -27.15
CA GLN A 95 13.68 -4.44 -28.41
C GLN A 95 13.18 -3.51 -29.53
N GLY A 96 12.45 -2.45 -29.20
CA GLY A 96 11.93 -1.47 -30.17
C GLY A 96 10.86 -2.00 -31.14
N TRP A 97 10.45 -3.27 -31.03
CA TRP A 97 9.43 -3.88 -31.89
C TRP A 97 8.07 -3.86 -31.19
N ILE A 98 7.06 -3.26 -31.84
CA ILE A 98 5.69 -3.10 -31.31
C ILE A 98 5.02 -4.45 -30.94
N THR A 99 5.54 -5.57 -31.45
CA THR A 99 4.92 -6.89 -31.29
C THR A 99 5.28 -7.61 -29.99
N GLU A 100 6.33 -7.18 -29.28
CA GLU A 100 6.76 -7.82 -28.03
C GLU A 100 6.38 -6.97 -26.83
N GLN A 101 5.15 -7.17 -26.37
CA GLN A 101 4.59 -6.45 -25.24
C GLN A 101 4.46 -7.35 -24.01
N TYR A 102 4.92 -6.84 -22.87
CA TYR A 102 4.89 -7.58 -21.61
C TYR A 102 4.31 -6.73 -20.48
N ASN A 103 3.51 -7.36 -19.62
CA ASN A 103 3.13 -6.79 -18.33
C ASN A 103 4.27 -6.99 -17.32
N ILE A 104 4.02 -6.70 -16.04
CA ILE A 104 5.05 -6.79 -14.99
C ILE A 104 5.64 -8.19 -14.78
N ASP A 105 4.96 -9.27 -15.22
CA ASP A 105 5.48 -10.64 -15.08
C ASP A 105 6.52 -10.97 -16.16
N GLY A 106 6.62 -10.14 -17.21
CA GLY A 106 7.55 -10.37 -18.30
C GLY A 106 7.21 -11.64 -19.10
N LYS A 107 8.26 -12.36 -19.49
CA LYS A 107 8.20 -13.62 -20.24
C LYS A 107 8.57 -14.77 -19.31
N THR A 108 7.84 -15.87 -19.40
CA THR A 108 8.11 -17.10 -18.60
C THR A 108 9.46 -17.76 -18.91
N GLU A 109 10.10 -17.38 -20.01
CA GLU A 109 11.44 -17.82 -20.36
C GLU A 109 12.47 -17.23 -19.39
N GLN A 110 13.39 -18.08 -18.92
CA GLN A 110 14.44 -17.68 -18.00
C GLN A 110 15.52 -16.84 -18.69
N ALA A 111 15.94 -15.78 -18.02
CA ALA A 111 17.01 -14.90 -18.46
C ALA A 111 18.36 -15.63 -18.51
N THR A 112 19.14 -15.34 -19.56
CA THR A 112 20.50 -15.88 -19.74
C THR A 112 21.51 -15.06 -18.94
N SER A 113 22.79 -15.45 -18.99
CA SER A 113 23.87 -14.77 -18.23
C SER A 113 24.12 -13.31 -18.61
N GLY A 114 23.58 -12.82 -19.72
CA GLY A 114 23.72 -11.42 -20.16
C GLY A 114 22.79 -10.44 -19.43
N TYR A 115 21.76 -10.96 -18.76
CA TYR A 115 20.75 -10.15 -18.08
C TYR A 115 21.22 -9.71 -16.69
N PRO A 116 20.62 -8.63 -16.13
CA PRO A 116 20.88 -8.20 -14.75
C PRO A 116 20.62 -9.30 -13.71
N PHE A 117 19.60 -10.14 -13.95
CA PHE A 117 19.23 -11.26 -13.09
C PHE A 117 19.06 -12.55 -13.90
N PRO A 118 20.17 -13.28 -14.17
CA PRO A 118 20.12 -14.57 -14.84
C PRO A 118 19.31 -15.60 -14.04
N GLY A 119 18.57 -16.46 -14.73
CA GLY A 119 17.72 -17.48 -14.09
C GLY A 119 16.42 -16.94 -13.47
N TRP A 120 16.08 -15.68 -13.74
CA TRP A 120 14.77 -15.08 -13.48
C TRP A 120 14.02 -14.77 -14.78
N PRO A 121 12.69 -14.63 -14.77
CA PRO A 121 11.91 -14.30 -15.97
C PRO A 121 12.47 -13.10 -16.75
N LYS A 122 12.58 -13.24 -18.08
CA LYS A 122 13.01 -12.16 -18.98
C LYS A 122 11.99 -11.03 -18.99
N TYR A 123 12.45 -9.78 -19.07
CA TYR A 123 11.63 -8.59 -19.21
C TYR A 123 10.62 -8.37 -18.08
N ALA A 124 10.75 -9.11 -16.98
CA ALA A 124 9.87 -8.96 -15.82
C ALA A 124 10.28 -7.74 -15.01
N ASN A 125 9.30 -7.17 -14.30
CA ASN A 125 9.55 -6.18 -13.26
C ASN A 125 9.98 -6.90 -11.99
N LEU A 126 11.23 -6.70 -11.61
CA LEU A 126 11.83 -7.31 -10.44
C LEU A 126 12.05 -6.25 -9.37
N PHE A 127 11.88 -6.65 -8.10
CA PHE A 127 12.24 -5.81 -6.97
C PHE A 127 13.24 -6.51 -6.02
N ARG A 128 13.94 -5.69 -5.25
CA ARG A 128 14.81 -6.10 -4.13
C ARG A 128 14.70 -5.10 -2.99
N MET A 129 15.00 -5.56 -1.79
CA MET A 129 15.02 -4.71 -0.60
C MET A 129 16.45 -4.44 -0.14
N ASN A 130 16.76 -3.17 0.15
CA ASN A 130 18.09 -2.73 0.58
C ASN A 130 17.96 -1.89 1.85
N ASN A 131 18.74 -2.20 2.87
CA ASN A 131 18.95 -1.33 4.03
C ASN A 131 20.23 -0.53 3.76
N ASN A 132 20.16 0.77 3.52
CA ASN A 132 21.37 1.59 3.42
C ASN A 132 21.77 2.09 4.81
N PRO A 133 23.03 1.93 5.27
CA PRO A 133 24.20 1.32 4.61
C PRO A 133 24.40 -0.19 4.83
N GLY A 134 23.47 -0.90 5.48
CA GLY A 134 23.59 -2.33 5.82
C GLY A 134 23.59 -3.35 4.66
N GLY A 135 23.27 -2.95 3.42
CA GLY A 135 23.27 -3.82 2.24
C GLY A 135 21.91 -4.42 1.89
N TRP A 136 21.91 -5.44 1.03
CA TRP A 136 20.69 -6.13 0.60
C TRP A 136 20.07 -6.94 1.74
N VAL A 137 18.74 -6.97 1.80
CA VAL A 137 17.97 -7.63 2.86
C VAL A 137 17.06 -8.68 2.23
N ALA A 138 17.08 -9.89 2.78
CA ALA A 138 16.19 -10.97 2.40
C ALA A 138 14.73 -10.54 2.60
N SER A 139 13.88 -10.88 1.63
CA SER A 139 12.46 -10.50 1.65
C SER A 139 11.57 -11.66 1.24
N GLY A 140 10.31 -11.59 1.65
CA GLY A 140 9.35 -12.66 1.37
C GLY A 140 9.81 -13.99 1.97
N GLY A 141 9.54 -15.08 1.26
CA GLY A 141 9.96 -16.43 1.67
C GLY A 141 11.39 -16.80 1.28
N ASP A 142 12.15 -15.91 0.61
CA ASP A 142 13.51 -16.20 0.17
C ASP A 142 14.54 -15.73 1.21
N SER A 143 15.38 -16.66 1.66
CA SER A 143 16.45 -16.38 2.62
C SER A 143 17.68 -15.71 1.98
N ASN A 144 17.81 -15.72 0.66
CA ASN A 144 18.93 -15.11 -0.04
C ASN A 144 18.65 -13.63 -0.36
N ALA A 145 19.30 -12.73 0.37
CA ALA A 145 19.16 -11.28 0.20
C ALA A 145 19.53 -10.74 -1.18
N TYR A 146 20.28 -11.50 -1.99
CA TYR A 146 20.70 -11.06 -3.32
C TYR A 146 19.73 -11.45 -4.43
N ASN A 147 18.80 -12.37 -4.15
CA ASN A 147 17.81 -12.79 -5.13
C ASN A 147 16.78 -11.66 -5.32
N PRO A 148 16.44 -11.32 -6.58
CA PRO A 148 15.28 -10.48 -6.85
C PRO A 148 13.98 -11.24 -6.58
N HIS A 149 12.88 -10.52 -6.58
CA HIS A 149 11.52 -11.05 -6.53
C HIS A 149 10.71 -10.47 -7.68
N LEU A 150 9.71 -11.19 -8.18
CA LEU A 150 8.76 -10.62 -9.14
C LEU A 150 7.92 -9.56 -8.44
N LEU A 151 7.72 -8.38 -9.04
CA LEU A 151 6.86 -7.34 -8.47
C LEU A 151 5.43 -7.87 -8.23
N SER A 152 4.97 -8.81 -9.05
CA SER A 152 3.67 -9.47 -8.87
C SER A 152 3.57 -10.28 -7.59
N GLU A 153 4.67 -10.64 -6.92
CA GLU A 153 4.61 -11.22 -5.56
C GLU A 153 3.96 -10.25 -4.57
N LEU A 154 4.27 -8.95 -4.65
CA LEU A 154 3.63 -7.92 -3.83
C LEU A 154 2.17 -7.67 -4.21
N ALA A 155 1.78 -8.01 -5.44
CA ALA A 155 0.39 -7.93 -5.90
C ALA A 155 -0.43 -9.17 -5.54
N ASN A 156 0.20 -10.34 -5.45
CA ASN A 156 -0.45 -11.61 -5.13
C ASN A 156 -0.55 -11.86 -3.63
N VAL A 157 0.36 -11.27 -2.83
CA VAL A 157 0.28 -11.27 -1.36
C VAL A 157 -0.43 -10.00 -0.90
N SER A 158 -1.61 -10.16 -0.28
CA SER A 158 -2.45 -9.02 0.13
C SER A 158 -1.83 -8.14 1.21
N CYS A 159 -1.00 -8.71 2.09
CA CYS A 159 -0.34 -8.01 3.19
C CYS A 159 1.10 -8.53 3.35
N PHE A 160 1.98 -8.15 2.41
CA PHE A 160 3.38 -8.56 2.45
C PHE A 160 4.09 -7.88 3.63
N GLU A 161 4.60 -8.66 4.57
CA GLU A 161 5.29 -8.13 5.74
C GLU A 161 6.68 -7.58 5.36
N ALA A 162 6.97 -6.36 5.81
CA ALA A 162 8.30 -5.77 5.67
C ALA A 162 9.35 -6.59 6.44
N PRO A 163 10.61 -6.63 5.97
CA PRO A 163 11.64 -7.43 6.61
C PRO A 163 12.02 -6.89 7.99
N TRP A 164 12.85 -7.64 8.71
CA TRP A 164 13.28 -7.35 10.08
C TRP A 164 14.13 -6.07 10.23
N ALA A 165 14.61 -5.50 9.13
CA ALA A 165 15.37 -4.24 9.09
C ALA A 165 14.65 -3.17 8.27
N PRO A 166 14.86 -1.87 8.53
CA PRO A 166 14.34 -0.82 7.66
C PRO A 166 14.92 -0.93 6.25
N VAL A 167 14.13 -0.75 5.20
CA VAL A 167 14.58 -0.90 3.82
C VAL A 167 14.04 0.18 2.90
N ARG A 168 14.68 0.34 1.75
CA ARG A 168 14.14 0.89 0.52
C ARG A 168 13.87 -0.25 -0.47
N ILE A 169 12.91 -0.06 -1.36
CA ILE A 169 12.57 -1.02 -2.41
C ILE A 169 13.20 -0.52 -3.70
N GLY A 170 14.16 -1.26 -4.24
CA GLY A 170 14.65 -1.04 -5.61
C GLY A 170 13.86 -1.90 -6.58
N TYR A 171 13.44 -1.35 -7.71
CA TYR A 171 12.68 -2.07 -8.74
C TYR A 171 13.18 -1.71 -10.15
N GLY A 172 12.98 -2.64 -11.09
CA GLY A 172 13.61 -2.53 -12.40
C GLY A 172 13.22 -3.66 -13.35
N ILE A 173 13.40 -3.43 -14.65
CA ILE A 173 13.19 -4.46 -15.67
C ILE A 173 14.39 -5.42 -15.73
N ASN A 174 14.12 -6.72 -15.86
CA ASN A 174 15.15 -7.71 -16.14
C ASN A 174 15.43 -7.81 -17.64
N ASP A 175 16.22 -6.88 -18.16
CA ASP A 175 16.59 -6.80 -19.58
C ASP A 175 18.09 -6.52 -19.75
N GLU A 176 18.71 -7.15 -20.74
CA GLU A 176 20.12 -6.94 -21.12
C GLU A 176 20.33 -5.63 -21.89
N ASN A 177 19.29 -5.08 -22.53
CA ASN A 177 19.38 -3.84 -23.28
C ASN A 177 18.19 -2.88 -23.03
N PRO A 178 17.98 -2.38 -21.79
CA PRO A 178 16.80 -1.58 -21.46
C PRO A 178 16.68 -0.26 -22.24
N GLY A 179 17.73 0.18 -22.95
CA GLY A 179 17.75 1.42 -23.72
C GLY A 179 16.95 1.38 -25.03
N ASP A 180 16.57 0.20 -25.52
CA ASP A 180 15.72 0.04 -26.71
C ASP A 180 14.24 -0.24 -26.38
N ASN A 181 13.89 -0.18 -25.09
CA ASN A 181 12.54 -0.42 -24.61
C ASN A 181 11.68 0.86 -24.66
N SER A 182 10.36 0.68 -24.74
CA SER A 182 9.38 1.78 -24.69
C SER A 182 8.11 1.40 -23.96
N GLY A 183 7.26 2.39 -23.65
CA GLY A 183 6.08 2.19 -22.81
C GLY A 183 6.41 2.25 -21.32
N GLU A 184 5.44 1.83 -20.50
CA GLU A 184 5.50 1.96 -19.06
C GLU A 184 4.63 0.91 -18.38
N TRP A 185 5.08 0.46 -17.21
CA TRP A 185 4.20 -0.18 -16.25
C TRP A 185 3.66 0.86 -15.28
N ARG A 186 2.42 0.66 -14.85
CA ARG A 186 1.77 1.52 -13.85
C ARG A 186 1.27 0.67 -12.70
N TRP A 187 1.57 1.11 -11.48
CA TRP A 187 1.20 0.39 -10.27
C TRP A 187 1.20 1.33 -9.06
N THR A 188 0.43 0.96 -8.04
CA THR A 188 0.33 1.71 -6.78
C THR A 188 0.91 0.87 -5.65
N LEU A 189 1.96 1.39 -5.01
CA LEU A 189 2.45 0.85 -3.75
C LEU A 189 1.52 1.31 -2.62
N GLN A 190 0.98 0.36 -1.88
CA GLN A 190 0.20 0.61 -0.67
C GLN A 190 1.01 0.21 0.55
N ILE A 191 1.05 1.07 1.56
CA ILE A 191 1.81 0.84 2.80
C ILE A 191 0.89 1.02 3.99
N TRP A 192 0.85 0.01 4.86
CA TRP A 192 0.29 0.12 6.20
C TRP A 192 1.44 0.24 7.18
N ARG A 193 1.53 1.39 7.85
CA ARG A 193 2.55 1.69 8.85
C ARG A 193 2.25 0.97 10.15
N ASN A 194 3.32 0.64 10.87
CA ASN A 194 3.25 0.08 12.21
C ASN A 194 3.03 1.23 13.20
N ASP A 195 1.89 1.22 13.90
CA ASP A 195 1.52 2.29 14.83
C ASP A 195 2.49 2.40 16.03
N GLY A 196 3.23 1.33 16.33
CA GLY A 196 4.19 1.25 17.45
C GLY A 196 5.57 1.87 17.19
N VAL A 197 5.83 2.42 16.00
CA VAL A 197 7.10 3.09 15.68
C VAL A 197 6.81 4.56 15.45
N ASN A 198 7.09 5.40 16.45
CA ASN A 198 7.16 6.84 16.24
C ASN A 198 8.28 7.11 15.23
N GLU A 199 7.91 7.40 13.98
CA GLU A 199 8.83 7.88 12.95
C GLU A 199 9.47 9.18 13.48
N ARG A 200 10.78 9.14 13.73
CA ARG A 200 11.60 10.29 14.13
C ARG A 200 12.43 10.75 12.95
#